data_AF-A0A3B0VID7-F1
#
_entry.id   AF-A0A3B0VID7-F1
#
_cell.length_a   1.000
_cell.length_b   1.000
_cell.length_c   1.000
_cell.angle_alpha   90.00
_cell.angle_beta   90.00
_cell.angle_gamma   90.00
#
_symmetry.space_group_name_H-M   'P 1'
#
loop_
_entity.id
_entity.type
_entity.pdbx_description
1 polymer ?
#
loop_
_entity_poly.entity_id
_entity_poly.type
_entity_poly.pdbx_seq_one_letter_code
_entity_poly.pdbx_strand_id
1 'polypeptide(L)' 'MFFGPNVKAQNIGARNSFADMGQTLAKHFKINALLHGKLINFH' A
#
# COMPACT_ATOMS: atom_id res chain seq x y z
N MET A 1 -1.34 5.91 -7.21
CA MET A 1 -1.08 4.77 -8.13
C MET A 1 0.19 4.08 -7.66
N PHE A 2 0.23 2.75 -7.60
CA PHE A 2 1.46 1.97 -7.39
C PHE A 2 1.79 1.22 -8.68
N PHE A 3 3.08 1.13 -9.03
CA PHE A 3 3.58 0.41 -10.20
C PHE A 3 5.03 0.00 -10.00
N GLY A 4 5.47 -1.07 -10.67
CA GLY A 4 6.85 -1.55 -10.61
C GLY A 4 7.02 -2.92 -11.28
N PRO A 5 8.22 -3.51 -11.23
CA PRO A 5 8.52 -4.78 -11.93
C PRO A 5 7.56 -5.92 -11.60
N ASN A 6 6.97 -5.92 -10.41
CA ASN A 6 6.03 -6.94 -9.92
C ASN A 6 4.71 -6.35 -9.41
N VAL A 7 4.39 -5.11 -9.80
CA VAL A 7 3.16 -4.41 -9.39
C VAL A 7 2.52 -3.80 -10.63
N LYS A 8 1.38 -4.36 -11.05
CA LYS A 8 0.64 -3.80 -12.17
C LYS A 8 0.12 -2.42 -11.81
N ALA A 9 0.25 -1.48 -12.73
CA ALA A 9 -0.32 -0.16 -12.58
C ALA A 9 -1.86 -0.31 -12.54
N GLN A 10 -2.46 0.04 -11.41
CA GLN A 10 -3.91 -0.03 -11.24
C GLN A 10 -4.45 1.12 -10.40
N ASN A 11 -5.75 1.35 -10.52
CA ASN A 11 -6.46 2.27 -9.64
C ASN A 11 -6.49 1.68 -8.23
N ILE A 12 -5.98 2.43 -7.25
CA ILE A 12 -5.89 2.04 -5.83
C ILE A 12 -6.99 2.67 -4.97
N GLY A 13 -7.95 3.37 -5.59
CA GLY A 13 -9.05 4.06 -4.93
C GLY A 13 -8.61 5.30 -4.14
N ALA A 14 -9.57 5.89 -3.43
CA ALA A 14 -9.34 7.03 -2.54
C ALA A 14 -8.72 6.57 -1.22
N ARG A 15 -7.84 7.39 -0.65
CA ARG A 15 -7.17 7.15 0.63
C ARG A 15 -7.68 8.11 1.69
N ASN A 16 -7.82 7.61 2.91
CA ASN A 16 -8.24 8.44 4.04
C ASN A 16 -7.04 9.12 4.71
N SER A 17 -5.82 8.65 4.43
CA SER A 17 -4.57 9.17 5.01
C SER A 17 -3.39 8.92 4.08
N PHE A 18 -2.25 9.54 4.38
CA PHE A 18 -0.95 9.18 3.78
C PHE A 18 -0.33 7.95 4.44
N ALA A 19 -0.60 7.68 5.72
CA ALA A 19 -0.06 6.52 6.46
C ALA A 19 -0.47 5.16 5.83
N ASP A 20 -1.67 5.19 5.29
CA ASP A 20 -2.32 4.29 4.36
C ASP A 20 -1.37 3.78 3.23
N MET A 21 -0.44 4.61 2.71
CA MET A 21 0.58 4.19 1.74
C MET A 21 1.70 3.40 2.42
N GLY A 22 2.21 3.90 3.56
CA GLY A 22 3.25 3.24 4.35
C GLY A 22 2.83 1.84 4.82
N GLN A 23 1.60 1.68 5.29
CA GLN A 23 1.06 0.38 5.69
C GLN A 23 1.06 -0.63 4.53
N THR A 24 0.87 -0.15 3.31
CA THR A 24 0.86 -1.00 2.13
C THR A 24 2.27 -1.41 1.70
N LEU A 25 3.24 -0.49 1.81
CA LEU A 25 4.65 -0.81 1.64
C LEU A 25 5.13 -1.80 2.70
N ALA A 26 4.69 -1.64 3.95
CA ALA A 26 5.04 -2.55 5.04
C ALA A 26 4.67 -4.01 4.73
N LYS A 27 3.45 -4.22 4.21
CA LYS A 27 3.01 -5.54 3.73
C LYS A 27 3.85 -6.03 2.55
N HIS A 28 4.12 -5.17 1.56
CA HIS A 28 4.88 -5.54 0.37
C HIS A 28 6.31 -6.02 0.71
N PHE A 29 6.98 -5.33 1.63
CA PHE A 29 8.33 -5.68 2.10
C PHE A 29 8.35 -6.70 3.24
N LYS A 30 7.18 -7.22 3.66
CA LYS A 30 7.02 -8.20 4.74
C LYS A 30 7.63 -7.76 6.08
N ILE A 31 7.55 -6.46 6.37
CA ILE A 31 7.89 -5.93 7.69
C ILE A 31 6.62 -5.87 8.57
N ASN A 32 6.81 -5.66 9.87
CA ASN A 32 5.71 -5.56 10.82
C ASN A 32 4.73 -4.44 10.44
N ALA A 33 3.45 -4.65 10.77
CA ALA A 33 2.42 -3.65 10.58
C ALA A 33 2.77 -2.33 11.30
N LEU A 34 2.50 -1.21 10.65
CA LEU A 34 2.68 0.11 11.25
C LEU A 34 1.51 0.42 12.19
N LEU A 35 1.72 1.37 13.10
CA LEU A 35 0.70 1.80 14.06
C LEU A 35 -0.53 2.46 13.40
N HIS A 36 -0.35 3.01 12.19
CA HIS A 36 -1.36 3.78 11.49
C HIS A 36 -1.43 3.42 10.01
N GLY A 37 -2.58 3.72 9.43
CA GLY A 37 -2.87 3.46 8.04
C GLY A 37 -3.59 2.13 7.83
N LYS A 38 -4.42 2.11 6.79
CA LYS A 38 -5.10 0.93 6.27
C LYS A 38 -4.30 0.37 5.11
N LEU A 39 -4.28 -0.94 5.01
CA LEU A 39 -3.69 -1.62 3.88
C LEU A 39 -4.51 -1.36 2.60
N ILE A 40 -3.85 -1.02 1.49
CA ILE A 40 -4.47 -1.16 0.16
C ILE A 40 -4.21 -2.58 -0.33
N ASN A 41 -5.26 -3.27 -0.72
CA ASN A 41 -5.10 -4.49 -1.50
C ASN A 41 -4.92 -4.10 -2.98
N PHE A 42 -3.73 -4.35 -3.51
CA PHE A 42 -3.47 -4.32 -4.93
C PHE A 42 -2.88 -5.68 -5.37
N HIS A 43 -3.26 -6.14 -6.56
CA HIS A 43 -2.92 -7.46 -7.11
C HIS A 43 -1.89 -7.33 -8.25
#